data_AF-A0A2N0AHW1-F1
#
_entry.id   AF-A0A2N0AHW1-F1
#
_cell.length_a   1.000
_cell.length_b   1.000
_cell.length_c   1.000
_cell.angle_alpha   90.00
_cell.angle_beta   90.00
_cell.angle_gamma   90.00
#
_symmetry.space_group_name_H-M   'P 1'
#
loop_
_entity.id
_entity.type
_entity.pdbx_description
1 polymer ?
#
loop_
_entity_poly.entity_id
_entity_poly.type
_entity_poly.pdbx_seq_one_letter_code
_entity_poly.pdbx_strand_id
1 'polypeptide(L)'
;MKNIKITSATIIMVIISMLILIDLASISIYYKKYSYYLAINSSGVISETILFSYNHAIQILSFVYLLGYVICGMFFIYWLTNAYLNLKLVFPELTGTNSQILLSWFIPIVSFYRPYLIMIDLFTYSDRLIQENVETKKMNLNLLIVHIWWPLWLVEKMFYLIVSKFDPDLFSIKGNVNLNQFQMLGCIISVALSLVTIGMIYKYSKVALLLGSVIEKKTN
;
A
#
# COMPACT_ATOMS: atom_id res chain seq x y z
N MET A 1 28.32 14.80 -0.13
CA MET A 1 26.86 14.60 0.04
C MET A 1 26.33 13.87 -1.19
N LYS A 2 25.76 12.66 -1.05
CA LYS A 2 25.17 11.92 -2.20
C LYS A 2 23.92 12.69 -2.63
N ASN A 3 23.91 13.25 -3.84
CA ASN A 3 22.72 13.85 -4.43
C ASN A 3 21.62 12.78 -4.48
N ILE A 4 20.61 12.92 -3.61
CA ILE A 4 19.43 12.05 -3.62
C ILE A 4 18.62 12.45 -4.87
N LYS A 5 18.72 11.68 -5.96
CA LYS A 5 17.77 11.82 -7.07
C LYS A 5 16.37 11.49 -6.52
N ILE A 6 15.51 12.52 -6.46
CA ILE A 6 14.09 12.32 -6.16
C ILE A 6 13.48 11.62 -7.37
N THR A 7 13.08 10.37 -7.18
CA THR A 7 12.35 9.58 -8.18
C THR A 7 10.91 9.41 -7.73
N SER A 8 10.00 9.05 -8.65
CA SER A 8 8.62 8.70 -8.28
C SER A 8 8.57 7.62 -7.19
N ALA A 9 9.50 6.65 -7.22
CA ALA A 9 9.64 5.64 -6.16
C ALA A 9 9.95 6.25 -4.79
N THR A 10 10.87 7.23 -4.73
CA THR A 10 11.22 7.95 -3.50
C THR A 10 10.01 8.70 -2.93
N ILE A 11 9.26 9.40 -3.79
CA ILE A 11 8.05 10.14 -3.39
C ILE A 11 7.01 9.19 -2.81
N ILE A 12 6.74 8.06 -3.48
CA ILE A 12 5.79 7.05 -3.00
C ILE A 12 6.20 6.51 -1.63
N MET A 13 7.47 6.13 -1.44
CA MET A 13 7.95 5.60 -0.16
C MET A 13 7.83 6.62 0.98
N VAL A 14 8.06 7.91 0.71
CA VAL A 14 7.87 8.99 1.69
C VAL A 14 6.38 9.13 2.06
N ILE A 15 5.49 9.12 1.07
CA ILE A 15 4.04 9.22 1.32
C ILE A 15 3.56 8.01 2.14
N ILE A 16 3.95 6.79 1.77
CA ILE A 16 3.59 5.57 2.53
C ILE A 16 4.13 5.66 3.97
N SER A 17 5.34 6.18 4.17
CA SER A 17 5.91 6.36 5.51
C SER A 17 5.09 7.35 6.34
N MET A 18 4.58 8.43 5.74
CA MET A 18 3.66 9.36 6.40
C MET A 18 2.32 8.68 6.75
N LEU A 19 1.78 7.85 5.84
CA LEU A 19 0.55 7.09 6.10
C LEU A 19 0.73 6.11 7.27
N ILE A 20 1.88 5.44 7.39
CA ILE A 20 2.22 4.60 8.55
C ILE A 20 2.16 5.41 9.85
N LEU A 21 2.71 6.63 9.87
CA LEU A 21 2.65 7.47 11.07
C LEU A 21 1.21 7.84 11.45
N ILE A 22 0.35 8.09 10.45
CA ILE A 22 -1.07 8.34 10.67
C ILE A 22 -1.75 7.08 11.24
N ASP A 23 -1.48 5.90 10.70
CA ASP A 23 -2.03 4.64 11.23
C ASP A 23 -1.60 4.40 12.68
N LEU A 24 -0.33 4.64 13.02
CA LEU A 24 0.17 4.52 14.40
C LEU A 24 -0.52 5.51 15.35
N ALA A 25 -0.76 6.74 14.91
CA ALA A 25 -1.53 7.72 15.67
C ALA A 25 -3.00 7.28 15.85
N SER A 26 -3.61 6.77 14.79
CA SER A 26 -4.98 6.25 14.80
C SER A 26 -5.14 5.06 15.76
N ILE A 27 -4.20 4.11 15.77
CA ILE A 27 -4.18 2.97 16.72
C ILE A 27 -4.21 3.49 18.17
N SER A 28 -3.40 4.50 18.49
CA SER A 28 -3.37 5.10 19.83
C SER A 28 -4.72 5.70 20.24
N ILE A 29 -5.40 6.39 19.31
CA ILE A 29 -6.71 7.00 19.59
C ILE A 29 -7.80 5.93 19.70
N TYR A 30 -7.83 4.93 18.81
CA TYR A 30 -8.79 3.83 18.90
C TYR A 30 -8.61 3.03 20.19
N TYR A 31 -7.37 2.83 20.65
CA TYR A 31 -7.10 2.19 21.95
C TYR A 31 -7.68 3.01 23.12
N LYS A 32 -7.45 4.33 23.14
CA LYS A 32 -8.05 5.22 24.15
C LYS A 32 -9.58 5.16 24.13
N LYS A 33 -10.18 5.24 22.95
CA LYS A 33 -11.63 5.16 22.75
C LYS A 33 -12.19 3.80 23.20
N TYR A 34 -11.52 2.70 22.87
CA TYR A 34 -11.85 1.35 23.34
C TYR A 34 -11.82 1.26 24.88
N SER A 35 -10.74 1.71 25.50
CA SER A 35 -10.60 1.69 26.97
C SER A 35 -11.67 2.53 27.67
N TYR A 36 -12.06 3.64 27.05
CA TYR A 36 -13.10 4.52 27.56
C TYR A 36 -14.49 3.89 27.50
N TYR A 37 -14.84 3.21 26.40
CA TYR A 37 -16.11 2.47 26.32
C TYR A 37 -16.20 1.30 27.30
N LEU A 38 -15.07 0.61 27.58
CA LEU A 38 -15.04 -0.41 28.63
C LEU A 38 -15.30 0.18 30.02
N ALA A 39 -14.70 1.35 30.33
CA ALA A 39 -14.91 2.01 31.61
C ALA A 39 -16.37 2.46 31.80
N ILE A 40 -16.99 3.05 30.78
CA ILE A 40 -18.41 3.44 30.82
C ILE A 40 -19.32 2.25 31.07
N ASN A 41 -19.05 1.10 30.45
CA ASN A 41 -19.86 -0.10 30.62
C ASN A 41 -19.91 -0.56 32.10
N SER A 42 -18.96 -0.11 32.93
CA SER A 42 -18.91 -0.39 34.37
C SER A 42 -19.48 0.71 35.28
N SER A 43 -19.46 1.98 34.84
CA SER A 43 -19.81 3.15 35.68
C SER A 43 -21.07 3.92 35.23
N GLY A 44 -21.54 3.68 34.00
CA GLY A 44 -22.79 4.25 33.46
C GLY A 44 -22.77 5.72 33.04
N VAL A 45 -21.69 6.47 33.29
CA VAL A 45 -21.61 7.92 32.96
C VAL A 45 -20.79 8.15 31.70
N ILE A 46 -21.44 8.67 30.65
CA ILE A 46 -20.80 9.02 29.38
C ILE A 46 -20.49 10.51 29.37
N SER A 47 -19.20 10.87 29.36
CA SER A 47 -18.77 12.20 28.97
C SER A 47 -18.77 12.32 27.44
N GLU A 48 -19.72 13.10 26.92
CA GLU A 48 -19.84 13.38 25.49
C GLU A 48 -18.65 14.20 24.96
N THR A 49 -18.07 15.07 25.79
CA THR A 49 -16.94 15.95 25.41
C THR A 49 -15.67 15.17 25.10
N ILE A 50 -15.39 14.10 25.87
CA ILE A 50 -14.24 13.19 25.63
C ILE A 50 -14.43 12.43 24.32
N LEU A 51 -15.63 11.86 24.09
CA LEU A 51 -15.92 11.12 22.86
C LEU A 51 -15.86 12.02 21.62
N PHE A 52 -16.40 13.23 21.73
CA PHE A 52 -16.34 14.22 20.65
C PHE A 52 -14.90 14.51 20.24
N SER A 53 -14.00 14.68 21.20
CA SER A 53 -12.58 14.95 20.96
C SER A 53 -11.88 13.79 20.23
N TYR A 54 -12.13 12.54 20.63
CA TYR A 54 -11.58 11.36 19.94
C TYR A 54 -12.13 11.19 18.53
N ASN A 55 -13.44 11.37 18.36
CA ASN A 55 -14.10 11.27 17.05
C ASN A 55 -13.56 12.33 16.08
N HIS A 56 -13.43 13.57 16.54
CA HIS A 56 -12.92 14.67 15.71
C HIS A 56 -11.45 14.45 15.31
N ALA A 57 -10.61 13.96 16.23
CA ALA A 57 -9.23 13.61 15.92
C ALA A 57 -9.13 12.50 14.86
N ILE A 58 -9.91 11.41 15.03
CA ILE A 58 -9.96 10.31 14.05
C ILE A 58 -10.48 10.80 12.70
N GLN A 59 -11.49 11.67 12.67
CA GLN A 59 -12.04 12.21 11.43
C GLN A 59 -10.99 13.02 10.65
N ILE A 60 -10.23 13.89 11.32
CA ILE A 60 -9.15 14.65 10.69
C ILE A 60 -8.07 13.70 10.15
N LEU A 61 -7.61 12.75 10.97
CA LEU A 61 -6.60 11.78 10.54
C LEU A 61 -7.08 10.95 9.36
N SER A 62 -8.34 10.50 9.38
CA SER A 62 -8.94 9.72 8.30
C SER A 62 -9.03 10.52 7.00
N PHE A 63 -9.35 11.81 7.08
CA PHE A 63 -9.39 12.70 5.92
C PHE A 63 -8.00 12.92 5.31
N VAL A 64 -6.99 13.20 6.14
CA VAL A 64 -5.59 13.34 5.69
C VAL A 64 -5.08 12.03 5.11
N TYR A 65 -5.40 10.90 5.76
CA TYR A 65 -5.07 9.56 5.28
C TYR A 65 -5.67 9.31 3.90
N LEU A 66 -6.96 9.60 3.70
CA LEU A 66 -7.63 9.41 2.42
C LEU A 66 -6.95 10.20 1.28
N LEU A 67 -6.62 11.47 1.52
CA LEU A 67 -5.90 12.29 0.54
C LEU A 67 -4.52 11.70 0.21
N GLY A 68 -3.74 11.35 1.24
CA GLY A 68 -2.44 10.72 1.06
C GLY A 68 -2.54 9.37 0.34
N TYR A 69 -3.57 8.58 0.62
CA TYR A 69 -3.83 7.29 -0.01
C TYR A 69 -4.14 7.44 -1.51
N VAL A 70 -5.00 8.39 -1.89
CA VAL A 70 -5.33 8.67 -3.30
C VAL A 70 -4.08 9.15 -4.05
N ILE A 71 -3.34 10.11 -3.47
CA ILE A 71 -2.09 10.61 -4.07
C ILE A 71 -1.08 9.48 -4.22
N CYS A 72 -0.88 8.66 -3.18
CA CYS A 72 -0.01 7.50 -3.22
C CYS A 72 -0.39 6.53 -4.33
N GLY A 73 -1.69 6.21 -4.45
CA GLY A 73 -2.21 5.34 -5.51
C GLY A 73 -1.90 5.86 -6.91
N MET A 74 -2.13 7.15 -7.16
CA MET A 74 -1.82 7.78 -8.46
C MET A 74 -0.33 7.66 -8.80
N PHE A 75 0.56 8.01 -7.86
CA PHE A 75 2.00 7.91 -8.08
C PHE A 75 2.47 6.46 -8.22
N PHE A 76 1.90 5.53 -7.45
CA PHE A 76 2.22 4.10 -7.53
C PHE A 76 1.86 3.54 -8.91
N ILE A 77 0.66 3.82 -9.41
CA ILE A 77 0.22 3.37 -10.74
C ILE A 77 1.10 4.00 -11.83
N TYR A 78 1.39 5.30 -11.73
CA TYR A 78 2.28 5.99 -12.66
C TYR A 78 3.68 5.36 -12.69
N TRP A 79 4.28 5.12 -11.52
CA TRP A 79 5.59 4.48 -11.41
C TRP A 79 5.59 3.07 -12.00
N LEU A 80 4.60 2.25 -11.65
CA LEU A 80 4.48 0.88 -12.12
C LEU A 80 4.33 0.82 -13.65
N THR A 81 3.49 1.69 -14.20
CA THR A 81 3.21 1.74 -15.64
C THR A 81 4.47 2.11 -16.42
N ASN A 82 5.20 3.13 -15.99
CA ASN A 82 6.44 3.53 -16.65
C ASN A 82 7.52 2.45 -16.54
N ALA A 83 7.66 1.82 -15.37
CA ALA A 83 8.61 0.73 -15.17
C ALA A 83 8.32 -0.45 -16.11
N TYR A 84 7.05 -0.82 -16.27
CA TYR A 84 6.62 -1.91 -17.14
C TYR A 84 6.80 -1.56 -18.62
N LEU A 85 6.44 -0.35 -19.04
CA LEU A 85 6.61 0.09 -20.43
C LEU A 85 8.08 0.17 -20.85
N ASN A 86 8.98 0.58 -19.94
CA ASN A 86 10.42 0.56 -20.21
C ASN A 86 10.93 -0.88 -20.47
N LEU A 87 10.41 -1.86 -19.72
CA LEU A 87 10.79 -3.26 -19.91
C LEU A 87 10.26 -3.82 -21.23
N LYS A 88 9.06 -3.39 -21.64
CA LYS A 88 8.43 -3.76 -22.92
C LYS A 88 9.23 -3.30 -24.14
N LEU A 89 10.07 -2.26 -24.03
CA LEU A 89 10.97 -1.86 -25.12
C LEU A 89 12.00 -2.96 -25.45
N VAL A 90 12.36 -3.79 -24.48
CA VAL A 90 13.32 -4.88 -24.64
C VAL A 90 12.63 -6.24 -24.80
N PHE A 91 11.45 -6.42 -24.21
CA PHE A 91 10.65 -7.64 -24.27
C PHE A 91 9.28 -7.36 -24.90
N PRO A 92 9.16 -7.37 -26.24
CA PRO A 92 7.91 -7.09 -26.95
C PRO A 92 6.78 -8.09 -26.63
N GLU A 93 7.10 -9.28 -26.13
CA GLU A 93 6.15 -10.30 -25.69
C GLU A 93 5.32 -9.88 -24.45
N LEU A 94 5.77 -8.86 -23.71
CA LEU A 94 5.02 -8.31 -22.58
C LEU A 94 3.69 -7.71 -23.05
N THR A 95 2.59 -8.31 -22.59
CA THR A 95 1.23 -7.89 -22.97
C THR A 95 0.79 -6.65 -22.20
N GLY A 96 -0.16 -5.89 -22.75
CA GLY A 96 -0.70 -4.69 -22.10
C GLY A 96 -0.22 -3.40 -22.76
N THR A 97 -1.17 -2.54 -23.11
CA THR A 97 -0.92 -1.12 -23.43
C THR A 97 -0.89 -0.28 -22.15
N ASN A 98 -0.41 0.97 -22.25
CA ASN A 98 -0.48 1.94 -21.15
C ASN A 98 -1.91 2.02 -20.56
N SER A 99 -2.92 2.14 -21.42
CA SER A 99 -4.32 2.20 -21.00
C SER A 99 -4.80 0.92 -20.32
N GLN A 100 -4.41 -0.26 -20.82
CA GLN A 100 -4.80 -1.54 -20.21
C GLN A 100 -4.19 -1.72 -18.81
N ILE A 101 -2.94 -1.30 -18.62
CA ILE A 101 -2.25 -1.34 -17.32
C ILE A 101 -2.95 -0.40 -16.34
N LEU A 102 -3.24 0.84 -16.76
CA LEU A 102 -3.93 1.83 -15.93
C LEU A 102 -5.34 1.35 -15.54
N LEU A 103 -6.15 0.93 -16.52
CA LEU A 103 -7.54 0.50 -16.32
C LEU A 103 -7.64 -0.77 -15.47
N SER A 104 -6.60 -1.59 -15.42
CA SER A 104 -6.56 -2.80 -14.61
C SER A 104 -6.75 -2.55 -13.11
N TRP A 105 -6.45 -1.34 -12.63
CA TRP A 105 -6.64 -0.93 -11.22
C TRP A 105 -8.07 -0.53 -10.89
N PHE A 106 -8.84 -0.10 -11.88
CA PHE A 106 -10.18 0.46 -11.68
C PHE A 106 -11.30 -0.52 -12.00
N ILE A 107 -11.04 -1.51 -12.87
CA ILE A 107 -12.04 -2.53 -13.21
C ILE A 107 -12.04 -3.60 -12.11
N PRO A 108 -13.14 -3.79 -11.34
CA PRO A 108 -13.12 -4.59 -10.12
C PRO A 108 -12.63 -6.02 -10.27
N ILE A 109 -13.05 -6.74 -11.32
CA ILE A 109 -12.64 -8.13 -11.54
C ILE A 109 -11.17 -8.20 -11.98
N VAL A 110 -10.74 -7.25 -12.79
CA VAL A 110 -9.38 -7.22 -13.35
C VAL A 110 -8.36 -6.80 -12.28
N SER A 111 -8.75 -5.92 -11.37
CA SER A 111 -7.91 -5.46 -10.27
C SER A 111 -7.57 -6.57 -9.28
N PHE A 112 -8.28 -7.70 -9.27
CA PHE A 112 -7.94 -8.88 -8.44
C PHE A 112 -6.72 -9.69 -8.90
N TYR A 113 -6.24 -9.52 -10.13
CA TYR A 113 -5.14 -10.35 -10.63
C TYR A 113 -4.15 -9.63 -11.54
N ARG A 114 -4.57 -8.63 -12.31
CA ARG A 114 -3.65 -7.97 -13.25
C ARG A 114 -2.52 -7.19 -12.59
N PRO A 115 -2.75 -6.39 -11.54
CA PRO A 115 -1.66 -5.73 -10.82
C PRO A 115 -0.57 -6.70 -10.34
N TYR A 116 -0.98 -7.87 -9.86
CA TYR A 116 -0.09 -8.92 -9.42
C TYR A 116 0.73 -9.52 -10.57
N LEU A 117 0.10 -9.85 -11.69
CA LEU A 117 0.80 -10.35 -12.87
C LEU A 117 1.81 -9.34 -13.41
N ILE A 118 1.42 -8.06 -13.48
CA ILE A 118 2.32 -6.97 -13.91
C ILE A 118 3.54 -6.91 -13.00
N MET A 119 3.37 -7.02 -11.68
CA MET A 119 4.50 -7.03 -10.75
C MET A 119 5.40 -8.28 -10.89
N ILE A 120 4.82 -9.46 -11.16
CA ILE A 120 5.59 -10.68 -11.43
C ILE A 120 6.42 -10.51 -12.69
N ASP A 121 5.81 -10.05 -13.78
CA ASP A 121 6.49 -9.81 -15.05
C ASP A 121 7.62 -8.80 -14.85
N LEU A 122 7.32 -7.71 -14.15
CA LEU A 122 8.28 -6.66 -13.84
C LEU A 122 9.51 -7.23 -13.11
N PHE A 123 9.33 -8.08 -12.09
CA PHE A 123 10.44 -8.68 -11.35
C PHE A 123 11.18 -9.74 -12.17
N THR A 124 10.47 -10.61 -12.88
CA THR A 124 11.04 -11.75 -13.61
C THR A 124 11.89 -11.29 -14.80
N TYR A 125 11.34 -10.42 -15.64
CA TYR A 125 12.04 -9.95 -16.84
C TYR A 125 13.17 -8.96 -16.49
N SER A 126 13.03 -8.22 -15.40
CA SER A 126 14.11 -7.38 -14.87
C SER A 126 15.29 -8.23 -14.40
N ASP A 127 15.04 -9.31 -13.66
CA ASP A 127 16.09 -10.23 -13.19
C ASP A 127 16.79 -10.90 -14.38
N ARG A 128 16.01 -11.39 -15.36
CA ARG A 128 16.55 -11.95 -16.61
C ARG A 128 17.47 -10.95 -17.32
N LEU A 129 17.03 -9.70 -17.49
CA LEU A 129 17.80 -8.69 -18.21
C LEU A 129 19.10 -8.33 -17.50
N ILE A 130 19.11 -8.33 -16.16
CA ILE A 130 20.34 -8.14 -15.37
C ILE A 130 21.28 -9.34 -15.54
N GLN A 131 20.78 -10.56 -15.41
CA GLN A 131 21.60 -11.78 -15.52
C GLN A 131 22.27 -11.92 -16.89
N GLU A 132 21.62 -11.46 -17.95
CA GLU A 132 22.15 -11.48 -19.31
C GLU A 132 23.22 -10.40 -19.57
N ASN A 133 23.25 -9.28 -18.82
CA ASN A 133 24.02 -8.07 -19.21
C ASN A 133 24.93 -7.50 -18.12
N VAL A 134 24.88 -8.00 -16.89
CA VAL A 134 25.68 -7.49 -15.76
C VAL A 134 26.50 -8.63 -15.16
N GLU A 135 27.81 -8.65 -15.45
CA GLU A 135 28.75 -9.68 -14.98
C GLU A 135 28.92 -9.72 -13.45
N THR A 136 28.45 -8.70 -12.71
CA THR A 136 28.69 -8.56 -11.27
C THR A 136 27.42 -8.57 -10.42
N LYS A 137 27.38 -9.56 -9.52
CA LYS A 137 26.47 -9.78 -8.38
C LYS A 137 25.00 -10.03 -8.77
N LYS A 138 24.56 -11.29 -8.61
CA LYS A 138 23.15 -11.71 -8.60
C LYS A 138 22.32 -10.75 -7.73
N MET A 139 21.63 -9.80 -8.35
CA MET A 139 20.60 -9.05 -7.66
C MET A 139 19.41 -9.99 -7.53
N ASN A 140 19.23 -10.57 -6.34
CA ASN A 140 18.16 -11.51 -6.10
C ASN A 140 16.83 -10.75 -5.99
N LEU A 141 16.19 -10.49 -7.13
CA LEU A 141 14.79 -10.07 -7.22
C LEU A 141 13.90 -11.25 -6.86
N ASN A 142 13.82 -11.54 -5.56
CA ASN A 142 12.98 -12.61 -5.08
C ASN A 142 11.49 -12.24 -5.22
N LEU A 143 10.75 -13.02 -6.00
CA LEU A 143 9.29 -12.92 -6.18
C LEU A 143 8.51 -13.09 -4.88
N LEU A 144 9.11 -13.67 -3.82
CA LEU A 144 8.49 -13.83 -2.50
C LEU A 144 7.87 -12.54 -1.98
N ILE A 145 8.50 -11.38 -2.20
CA ILE A 145 7.93 -10.11 -1.73
C ILE A 145 6.64 -9.74 -2.47
N VAL A 146 6.55 -10.07 -3.76
CA VAL A 146 5.33 -9.86 -4.56
C VAL A 146 4.24 -10.85 -4.14
N HIS A 147 4.63 -12.11 -3.89
CA HIS A 147 3.73 -13.15 -3.38
C HIS A 147 3.19 -12.88 -1.97
N ILE A 148 3.91 -12.11 -1.14
CA ILE A 148 3.42 -11.67 0.17
C ILE A 148 2.57 -10.40 0.04
N TRP A 149 3.03 -9.43 -0.76
CA TRP A 149 2.37 -8.15 -0.96
C TRP A 149 0.93 -8.30 -1.47
N TRP A 150 0.72 -9.12 -2.49
CA TRP A 150 -0.57 -9.26 -3.14
C TRP A 150 -1.70 -9.80 -2.23
N PRO A 151 -1.55 -10.98 -1.59
CA PRO A 151 -2.59 -11.48 -0.69
C PRO A 151 -2.81 -10.54 0.50
N LEU A 152 -1.76 -9.85 0.98
CA LEU A 152 -1.91 -8.89 2.07
C LEU A 152 -2.76 -7.68 1.64
N TRP A 153 -2.60 -7.19 0.41
CA TRP A 153 -3.46 -6.15 -0.17
C TRP A 153 -4.92 -6.63 -0.30
N LEU A 154 -5.13 -7.88 -0.73
CA LEU A 154 -6.48 -8.45 -0.80
C LEU A 154 -7.13 -8.58 0.59
N VAL A 155 -6.38 -9.07 1.59
CA VAL A 155 -6.85 -9.19 2.97
C VAL A 155 -7.24 -7.83 3.52
N GLU A 156 -6.42 -6.79 3.28
CA GLU A 156 -6.73 -5.42 3.69
C GLU A 156 -8.07 -4.95 3.08
N LYS A 157 -8.28 -5.14 1.77
CA LYS A 157 -9.54 -4.75 1.10
C LYS A 157 -10.76 -5.52 1.61
N MET A 158 -10.62 -6.83 1.79
CA MET A 158 -11.70 -7.66 2.30
C MET A 158 -12.05 -7.30 3.75
N PHE A 159 -11.05 -6.96 4.58
CA PHE A 159 -11.26 -6.55 5.96
C PHE A 159 -12.20 -5.34 6.06
N TYR A 160 -11.94 -4.28 5.30
CA TYR A 160 -12.80 -3.09 5.30
C TYR A 160 -14.22 -3.36 4.76
N LEU A 161 -14.36 -4.26 3.78
CA LEU A 161 -15.67 -4.68 3.26
C LEU A 161 -16.49 -5.49 4.28
N ILE A 162 -15.82 -6.28 5.12
CA ILE A 162 -16.47 -7.07 6.18
C ILE A 162 -16.89 -6.16 7.33
N VAL A 163 -15.98 -5.32 7.82
CA VAL A 163 -16.24 -4.41 8.96
C VAL A 163 -17.40 -3.46 8.66
N SER A 164 -17.53 -2.98 7.42
CA SER A 164 -18.65 -2.10 7.02
C SER A 164 -20.01 -2.78 6.97
N LYS A 165 -20.07 -4.11 6.94
CA LYS A 165 -21.32 -4.89 6.88
C LYS A 165 -21.75 -5.49 8.22
N PHE A 166 -20.85 -5.52 9.21
CA PHE A 166 -21.00 -6.38 10.39
C PHE A 166 -21.58 -5.73 11.64
N ASP A 167 -22.21 -4.55 11.56
CA ASP A 167 -22.69 -3.89 12.78
C ASP A 167 -24.17 -3.44 12.71
N PRO A 168 -25.11 -4.34 13.04
CA PRO A 168 -26.52 -4.01 13.26
C PRO A 168 -26.74 -3.13 14.51
N ASP A 169 -25.75 -3.07 15.42
CA ASP A 169 -25.86 -2.48 16.76
C ASP A 169 -24.88 -1.30 16.96
N LEU A 170 -24.55 -0.54 15.89
CA LEU A 170 -23.63 0.61 15.91
C LEU A 170 -23.95 1.64 16.99
N PHE A 171 -25.22 1.74 17.38
CA PHE A 171 -25.68 2.67 18.41
C PHE A 171 -25.56 2.13 19.84
N SER A 172 -25.18 0.86 20.02
CA SER A 172 -24.94 0.26 21.33
C SER A 172 -23.50 0.47 21.81
N ILE A 173 -23.30 0.48 23.13
CA ILE A 173 -21.96 0.55 23.72
C ILE A 173 -21.12 -0.65 23.27
N LYS A 174 -21.70 -1.86 23.21
CA LYS A 174 -21.01 -3.08 22.80
C LYS A 174 -20.61 -3.07 21.32
N GLY A 175 -21.47 -2.56 20.43
CA GLY A 175 -21.16 -2.35 19.01
C GLY A 175 -19.97 -1.40 18.85
N ASN A 176 -19.97 -0.28 19.58
CA ASN A 176 -18.85 0.66 19.58
C ASN A 176 -17.54 0.03 20.09
N VAL A 177 -17.57 -0.79 21.14
CA VAL A 177 -16.38 -1.51 21.64
C VAL A 177 -15.79 -2.39 20.52
N ASN A 178 -16.62 -3.22 19.89
CA ASN A 178 -16.19 -4.12 18.82
C ASN A 178 -15.65 -3.35 17.61
N LEU A 179 -16.35 -2.28 17.20
CA LEU A 179 -15.93 -1.45 16.08
C LEU A 179 -14.52 -0.88 16.29
N ASN A 180 -14.22 -0.32 17.46
CA ASN A 180 -12.88 0.24 17.71
C ASN A 180 -11.78 -0.85 17.71
N GLN A 181 -12.08 -2.08 18.17
CA GLN A 181 -11.15 -3.20 18.05
C GLN A 181 -10.88 -3.55 16.58
N PHE A 182 -11.92 -3.63 15.75
CA PHE A 182 -11.76 -3.87 14.32
C PHE A 182 -10.98 -2.74 13.64
N GLN A 183 -11.22 -1.48 13.98
CA GLN A 183 -10.45 -0.37 13.41
C GLN A 183 -8.95 -0.45 13.78
N MET A 184 -8.62 -0.81 15.02
CA MET A 184 -7.21 -1.04 15.41
C MET A 184 -6.57 -2.16 14.58
N LEU A 185 -7.27 -3.29 14.42
CA LEU A 185 -6.79 -4.40 13.59
C LEU A 185 -6.58 -3.98 12.13
N GLY A 186 -7.50 -3.17 11.60
CA GLY A 186 -7.39 -2.60 10.25
C GLY A 186 -6.12 -1.77 10.07
N CYS A 187 -5.83 -0.86 11.01
CA CYS A 187 -4.58 -0.08 10.99
C CYS A 187 -3.33 -0.97 11.10
N ILE A 188 -3.35 -2.05 11.91
CA ILE A 188 -2.21 -2.98 12.00
C ILE A 188 -1.96 -3.69 10.67
N ILE A 189 -3.03 -4.15 10.00
CA ILE A 189 -2.95 -4.77 8.67
C ILE A 189 -2.41 -3.76 7.65
N SER A 190 -2.91 -2.52 7.67
CA SER A 190 -2.44 -1.41 6.82
C SER A 190 -0.94 -1.11 7.00
N VAL A 191 -0.46 -1.05 8.25
CA VAL A 191 0.96 -0.84 8.55
C VAL A 191 1.81 -2.00 7.99
N ALA A 192 1.39 -3.25 8.21
CA ALA A 192 2.09 -4.41 7.67
C ALA A 192 2.17 -4.37 6.14
N LEU A 193 1.05 -4.05 5.47
CA LEU A 193 0.99 -3.90 4.02
C LEU A 193 1.90 -2.78 3.51
N SER A 194 1.89 -1.64 4.20
CA SER A 194 2.71 -0.47 3.87
C SER A 194 4.20 -0.78 3.95
N LEU A 195 4.65 -1.52 4.98
CA LEU A 195 6.04 -1.95 5.12
C LEU A 195 6.47 -2.90 4.00
N VAL A 196 5.63 -3.88 3.66
CA VAL A 196 5.89 -4.79 2.54
C VAL A 196 5.96 -4.03 1.21
N THR A 197 5.04 -3.06 1.01
CA THR A 197 5.00 -2.22 -0.19
C THR A 197 6.25 -1.36 -0.33
N ILE A 198 6.72 -0.71 0.75
CA ILE A 198 8.00 0.02 0.75
C ILE A 198 9.15 -0.92 0.39
N GLY A 199 9.22 -2.10 1.01
CA GLY A 199 10.26 -3.08 0.72
C GLY A 199 10.28 -3.52 -0.74
N MET A 200 9.11 -3.68 -1.34
CA MET A 200 8.93 -4.05 -2.75
C MET A 200 9.42 -2.95 -3.70
N ILE A 201 8.97 -1.71 -3.49
CA ILE A 201 9.37 -0.54 -4.30
C ILE A 201 10.87 -0.28 -4.14
N TYR A 202 11.40 -0.39 -2.93
CA TYR A 202 12.83 -0.20 -2.65
C TYR A 202 13.70 -1.22 -3.38
N LYS A 203 13.34 -2.52 -3.31
CA LYS A 203 14.07 -3.58 -4.03
C LYS A 203 14.04 -3.35 -5.53
N TYR A 204 12.88 -3.02 -6.09
CA TYR A 204 12.76 -2.80 -7.52
C TYR A 204 13.48 -1.53 -7.99
N SER A 205 13.36 -0.42 -7.27
CA SER A 205 13.97 0.85 -7.66
C SER A 205 15.51 0.79 -7.76
N LYS A 206 16.16 -0.03 -6.91
CA LYS A 206 17.60 -0.30 -7.05
C LYS A 206 17.95 -0.99 -8.37
N VAL A 207 17.12 -1.94 -8.78
CA VAL A 207 17.29 -2.67 -10.04
C VAL A 207 16.99 -1.76 -11.23
N ALA A 208 15.92 -0.97 -11.17
CA ALA A 208 15.51 -0.06 -12.24
C ALA A 208 16.64 0.91 -12.65
N LEU A 209 17.46 1.37 -11.70
CA LEU A 209 18.61 2.23 -12.00
C LEU A 209 19.68 1.54 -12.85
N LEU A 210 19.92 0.25 -12.63
CA LEU A 210 20.85 -0.53 -13.44
C LEU A 210 20.26 -0.85 -14.80
N LEU A 211 18.97 -1.22 -14.83
CA LEU A 211 18.24 -1.53 -16.06
C LEU A 211 18.23 -0.35 -17.02
N GLY A 212 18.08 0.89 -16.55
CA GLY A 212 18.10 2.07 -17.41
C GLY A 212 19.34 2.13 -18.30
N SER A 213 20.51 1.83 -17.74
CA SER A 213 21.78 1.81 -18.50
C SER A 213 21.90 0.65 -19.49
N VAL A 214 21.23 -0.49 -19.21
CA VAL A 214 21.24 -1.66 -20.10
C VAL A 214 20.26 -1.47 -21.25
N ILE A 215 19.07 -0.93 -20.97
CA ILE A 215 18.04 -0.65 -21.96
C ILE A 215 18.57 0.37 -22.99
N GLU A 216 19.18 1.46 -22.52
CA GLU A 216 19.77 2.49 -23.40
C GLU A 216 20.83 1.94 -24.36
N LYS A 217 21.57 0.91 -23.94
CA LYS A 217 22.54 0.21 -24.81
C LYS A 217 21.91 -0.73 -25.83
N LYS A 218 20.74 -1.31 -25.56
CA LYS A 218 20.05 -2.24 -26.46
C LYS A 218 19.14 -1.54 -27.47
N THR A 219 18.69 -0.32 -27.19
CA THR A 219 17.78 0.45 -28.04
C THR A 219 18.47 1.45 -28.97
N ASN A 220 19.77 1.66 -28.79
CA ASN A 220 20.64 2.43 -29.70
C ASN A 220 21.44 1.48 -30.59
#